data_AF-A0A2D6FML4-F1
#
_entry.id   AF-A0A2D6FML4-F1
#
_cell.length_a   1.000
_cell.length_b   1.000
_cell.length_c   1.000
_cell.angle_alpha   90.00
_cell.angle_beta   90.00
_cell.angle_gamma   90.00
#
_symmetry.space_group_name_H-M   'P 1'
#
loop_
_entity.id
_entity.type
_entity.pdbx_description
1 polymer ?
#
loop_
_entity_poly.entity_id
_entity_poly.type
_entity_poly.pdbx_seq_one_letter_code
_entity_poly.pdbx_strand_id
1 'polypeptide(L)' 'MKFHEIKDTDKVYPGEYLLYTPTKQIVMCGAFLKDENKIKVLANGKVMVDDIDKFNKIVLNSKERKKRRSYKCKGCSR' A
#
# COMPACT_ATOMS: atom_id res chain seq x y z
N MET A 1 -1.72 13.44 -2.85
CA MET A 1 -1.20 12.06 -2.93
C MET A 1 0.16 12.09 -3.63
N LYS A 2 1.19 11.48 -3.05
CA LYS A 2 2.53 11.34 -3.67
C LYS A 2 2.91 9.87 -3.73
N PHE A 3 3.54 9.46 -4.83
CA PHE A 3 4.09 8.12 -4.99
C PHE A 3 5.58 8.19 -4.68
N HIS A 4 6.05 7.32 -3.79
CA HIS A 4 7.46 7.18 -3.44
C HIS A 4 7.93 5.79 -3.82
N GLU A 5 9.11 5.70 -4.42
CA GLU A 5 9.80 4.43 -4.64
C GLU A 5 10.06 3.76 -3.31
N ILE A 6 9.82 2.45 -3.25
CA ILE A 6 10.09 1.64 -2.07
C ILE A 6 11.57 1.27 -2.11
N LYS A 7 12.38 1.89 -1.25
CA LYS A 7 13.79 1.50 -1.11
C LYS A 7 13.93 0.31 -0.17
N ASP A 8 15.05 -0.41 -0.21
CA ASP A 8 15.35 -1.53 0.69
C ASP A 8 15.23 -1.20 2.19
N THR A 9 15.41 0.08 2.55
CA THR A 9 15.24 0.58 3.92
C THR A 9 13.79 0.79 4.33
N ASP A 10 12.87 0.89 3.37
CA ASP A 10 11.47 1.17 3.61
C ASP A 10 10.70 -0.09 3.99
N LYS A 11 9.98 0.00 5.12
CA LYS A 11 9.08 -1.07 5.55
C LYS A 11 7.72 -0.89 4.89
N VAL A 12 7.33 -1.87 4.09
CA VAL A 12 5.96 -2.04 3.62
C VAL A 12 5.24 -2.97 4.58
N TYR A 13 4.10 -2.54 5.07
CA TYR A 13 3.29 -3.32 6.00
C TYR A 13 2.12 -4.01 5.28
N PRO A 14 1.71 -5.20 5.74
CA PRO A 14 0.45 -5.81 5.33
C PRO A 14 -0.73 -4.84 5.48
N GLY A 15 -1.60 -4.79 4.48
CA GLY A 15 -2.77 -3.89 4.42
C GLY A 15 -2.47 -2.48 3.88
N GLU A 16 -1.20 -2.14 3.59
CA GLU A 16 -0.88 -0.90 2.88
C GLU A 16 -1.25 -1.00 1.39
N TYR A 17 -1.69 0.12 0.80
CA TYR A 17 -1.91 0.21 -0.64
C TYR A 17 -0.63 0.66 -1.35
N LEU A 18 -0.31 -0.03 -2.43
CA LEU A 18 0.83 0.24 -3.30
C LEU A 18 0.34 0.50 -4.72
N LEU A 19 1.10 1.27 -5.47
CA LEU A 19 0.94 1.40 -6.91
C LEU A 19 1.86 0.39 -7.59
N TYR A 20 1.29 -0.54 -8.34
CA TYR A 20 2.05 -1.42 -9.21
C TYR A 20 2.32 -0.68 -10.54
N THR A 21 3.58 -0.33 -10.76
CA THR A 21 4.03 0.54 -11.85
C THR A 21 3.72 -0.01 -13.25
N PRO A 22 3.91 -1.32 -13.54
CA PRO A 22 3.70 -1.85 -14.89
C PRO A 22 2.27 -1.69 -15.41
N THR A 23 1.26 -1.91 -14.58
CA THR A 23 -0.16 -1.78 -14.99
C THR A 23 -0.83 -0.52 -14.42
N LYS A 24 -0.09 0.32 -13.69
CA LYS A 24 -0.59 1.50 -12.96
C LYS A 24 -1.79 1.18 -12.05
N GLN A 25 -1.82 -0.03 -11.50
CA GLN A 25 -2.92 -0.51 -10.67
C GLN A 25 -2.63 -0.27 -9.19
N ILE A 26 -3.66 0.09 -8.41
CA ILE A 26 -3.57 0.09 -6.95
C ILE A 26 -3.78 -1.33 -6.45
N VAL A 27 -2.79 -1.86 -5.74
CA VAL A 27 -2.78 -3.20 -5.15
C VAL A 27 -2.62 -3.10 -3.64
N MET A 28 -3.07 -4.12 -2.92
CA MET A 28 -2.92 -4.17 -1.47
C MET A 28 -1.76 -5.10 -1.11
N CYS A 29 -0.83 -4.61 -0.29
CA CYS A 29 0.25 -5.44 0.23
C CYS A 29 -0.30 -6.52 1.16
N GLY A 30 -0.01 -7.78 0.87
CA GLY A 30 -0.29 -8.91 1.73
C GLY A 30 0.89 -9.24 2.64
N ALA A 31 2.08 -9.39 2.07
CA ALA A 31 3.31 -9.69 2.81
C ALA A 31 4.54 -9.19 2.07
N PHE A 32 5.55 -8.75 2.82
CA PHE A 32 6.85 -8.40 2.28
C PHE A 32 7.84 -9.54 2.55
N LEU A 33 8.32 -10.18 1.48
CA LEU A 33 9.27 -11.29 1.51
C LEU A 33 10.68 -10.71 1.39
N LYS A 34 11.25 -10.31 2.53
CA LYS A 34 12.55 -9.64 2.61
C LYS A 34 13.69 -10.46 2.05
N ASP A 35 13.69 -11.78 2.30
CA ASP A 35 14.78 -12.66 1.87
C ASP A 35 14.83 -12.81 0.33
N GLU A 36 13.73 -12.50 -0.36
CA GLU A 36 13.61 -12.60 -1.81
C GLU A 36 13.45 -11.25 -2.52
N ASN A 37 13.44 -10.13 -1.81
CA ASN A 37 13.14 -8.79 -2.34
C ASN A 37 11.83 -8.70 -3.15
N LYS A 38 10.82 -9.47 -2.72
CA LYS A 38 9.50 -9.54 -3.37
C LYS A 38 8.38 -9.09 -2.46
N ILE A 39 7.32 -8.55 -3.06
CA ILE A 39 6.08 -8.21 -2.36
C ILE A 39 4.96 -9.12 -2.87
N LYS A 40 4.31 -9.80 -1.93
CA LYS A 40 3.06 -10.51 -2.15
C LYS A 40 1.91 -9.51 -2.01
N VAL A 41 1.15 -9.32 -3.08
CA VAL A 41 0.04 -8.36 -3.15
C VAL A 41 -1.26 -9.04 -3.55
N LEU A 42 -2.38 -8.43 -3.17
CA LEU A 42 -3.71 -8.76 -3.68
C LEU A 42 -4.08 -7.75 -4.77
N ALA A 43 -4.29 -8.24 -6.00
CA ALA A 43 -4.68 -7.47 -7.17
C ALA A 43 -5.92 -8.13 -7.82
N ASN A 44 -7.03 -7.39 -7.92
CA ASN A 44 -8.29 -7.87 -8.54
C ASN A 44 -8.76 -9.25 -8.03
N GLY A 45 -8.66 -9.48 -6.72
CA GLY A 45 -9.07 -10.74 -6.09
C GLY A 45 -8.10 -11.92 -6.29
N LYS A 46 -6.97 -11.70 -6.97
CA LYS A 46 -5.91 -12.68 -7.13
C LYS A 46 -4.67 -12.26 -6.37
N VAL A 47 -3.96 -13.24 -5.84
CA VAL A 47 -2.67 -13.03 -5.20
C VAL A 47 -1.59 -13.03 -6.27
N MET A 48 -0.74 -12.01 -6.24
CA MET A 48 0.40 -11.81 -7.13
C MET A 48 1.65 -11.63 -6.29
N VAL A 49 2.80 -12.08 -6.78
CA VAL A 49 4.10 -11.85 -6.15
C VAL A 49 4.99 -11.24 -7.22
N ASP A 50 5.63 -10.12 -6.90
CA ASP A 50 6.55 -9.47 -7.83
C ASP A 50 7.67 -8.72 -7.10
N ASP A 51 8.66 -8.27 -7.85
CA ASP A 51 9.83 -7.55 -7.35
C ASP A 51 9.45 -6.20 -6.72
N ILE A 52 10.15 -5.83 -5.65
CA ILE A 52 9.91 -4.58 -4.90
C ILE A 52 9.97 -3.33 -5.79
N ASP A 53 10.87 -3.30 -6.78
CA ASP A 53 11.10 -2.17 -7.69
C ASP A 53 9.89 -1.81 -8.55
N LYS A 54 8.97 -2.77 -8.73
CA LYS A 54 7.74 -2.58 -9.49
C LYS A 54 6.62 -1.96 -8.66
N PHE A 55 6.85 -1.72 -7.37
CA PHE A 55 5.87 -1.13 -6.47
C PHE A 55 6.31 0.23 -5.95
N ASN A 56 5.37 1.17 -5.96
CA ASN A 56 5.52 2.50 -5.37
C ASN A 56 4.61 2.65 -4.16
N LYS A 57 5.14 3.13 -3.05
CA LYS A 57 4.36 3.44 -1.85
C LYS A 57 3.50 4.67 -2.07
N ILE A 58 2.24 4.53 -1.71
CA ILE A 58 1.27 5.62 -1.76
C ILE A 58 1.34 6.39 -0.44
N VAL A 59 1.92 7.58 -0.47
CA VAL A 59 2.00 8.45 0.71
C VAL A 59 0.97 9.57 0.59
N LEU A 60 0.05 9.61 1.56
CA LEU A 60 -0.90 10.69 1.70
C LEU A 60 -0.26 11.86 2.46
N ASN A 61 -0.54 13.08 2.00
CA ASN A 61 -0.07 14.26 2.72
C ASN A 61 -0.84 14.43 4.04
N SER A 62 -0.27 15.14 5.02
CA SER A 62 -0.86 15.33 6.36
C SER A 62 -2.30 15.89 6.31
N LYS A 63 -2.57 16.82 5.38
CA LYS A 63 -3.91 17.37 5.12
C LYS A 63 -4.90 16.31 4.61
N GLU A 64 -4.47 15.39 3.74
CA GLU A 64 -5.30 14.31 3.20
C GLU A 64 -5.59 13.25 4.28
N ARG A 65 -4.58 12.92 5.09
CA ARG A 65 -4.73 12.02 6.24
C ARG A 65 -5.71 12.58 7.28
N LYS A 66 -5.68 13.89 7.53
CA LYS A 66 -6.64 14.58 8.43
C LYS A 66 -8.07 14.57 7.88
N LYS A 67 -8.25 14.76 6.56
CA LYS A 67 -9.57 14.64 5.89
C LYS A 67 -10.14 13.22 5.91
N ARG A 68 -9.32 12.18 5.79
CA ARG A 68 -9.79 10.77 5.92
C ARG A 68 -10.04 10.33 7.36
N ARG A 69 -9.60 11.11 8.35
CA ARG A 69 -9.82 10.81 9.77
C ARG A 69 -11.25 11.11 10.25
N SER A 70 -12.14 11.55 9.37
CA SER A 70 -13.55 11.85 9.64
C SER A 70 -14.46 10.92 8.85
N TYR A 71 -15.54 10.34 9.35
CA TYR A 71 -16.29 10.47 10.60
C TYR A 71 -16.43 9.06 11.18
N LYS A 72 -16.12 8.83 12.46
CA LYS A 72 -16.65 7.62 13.12
C LYS A 72 -18.17 7.69 12.98
N CYS A 73 -18.80 6.64 12.47
CA CYS A 73 -20.26 6.53 12.49
C CYS A 73 -20.72 6.79 13.94
N LYS A 74 -21.51 7.86 14.15
CA LYS A 74 -22.05 8.19 15.49
C LYS A 74 -22.95 7.07 16.04
N GLY A 75 -23.42 6.16 15.18
CA GLY A 75 -24.25 5.02 15.58
C GLY A 75 -23.52 3.92 16.35
N CYS A 76 -22.20 3.78 16.18
CA CYS A 76 -21.42 2.74 16.84
C CYS A 76 -20.42 3.30 17.87
N SER A 77 -20.66 4.51 18.42
CA SER A 77 -19.85 5.08 19.50
C SER A 77 -20.40 4.75 20.90
N ARG A 78 -20.85 3.51 21.09
CA ARG A 78 -21.08 2.95 22.44
C ARG A 78 -19.87 2.11 22.82
#